data_AF-A0A2T2RTC9-F1
#
_entry.id   AF-A0A2T2RTC9-F1
#
_cell.length_a   1.000
_cell.length_b   1.000
_cell.length_c   1.000
_cell.angle_alpha   90.00
_cell.angle_beta   90.00
_cell.angle_gamma   90.00
#
_symmetry.space_group_name_H-M   'P 1'
#
loop_
_entity.id
_entity.type
_entity.pdbx_description
1 polymer ?
#
loop_
_entity_poly.entity_id
_entity_poly.type
_entity_poly.pdbx_seq_one_letter_code
_entity_poly.pdbx_strand_id
1 'polypeptide(L)'
;KDRSSPLQKHFRLYDEKDIVPEPQYYNQLQLPDFASFERLLKVVPNFYIVVSKDPYSWLLSYDNWAKKCNWPAVFHHYILEYNLFYEKWLEFSQQSNKIIFIRYFDLLQDTDEVLNCLASKVGLKKRVLSPFMSSAISQVPKSTRFSNARLNFYLKEKYLKSYNKHELQEVNDLLDPTVVSLLGYEKKTIAG
;
A
#
# COMPACT_ATOMS: atom_id res chain seq x y z
N LYS A 1 -16.44 -10.96 -12.82
CA LYS A 1 -16.19 -9.54 -12.45
C LYS A 1 -15.06 -9.04 -13.34
N ASP A 2 -15.24 -7.90 -13.99
CA ASP A 2 -14.25 -7.31 -14.90
C ASP A 2 -12.91 -7.08 -14.19
N ARG A 3 -11.85 -7.75 -14.66
CA ARG A 3 -10.48 -7.68 -14.11
C ARG A 3 -9.78 -6.37 -14.47
N SER A 4 -10.25 -5.67 -15.49
CA SER A 4 -9.78 -4.34 -15.87
C SER A 4 -10.39 -3.23 -15.01
N SER A 5 -11.36 -3.54 -14.14
CA SER A 5 -11.97 -2.53 -13.29
C SER A 5 -10.98 -2.04 -12.22
N PRO A 6 -10.83 -0.71 -12.01
CA PRO A 6 -10.04 -0.14 -10.92
C PRO A 6 -10.59 -0.49 -9.53
N LEU A 7 -11.80 -1.05 -9.45
CA LEU A 7 -12.40 -1.55 -8.21
C LEU A 7 -11.90 -2.96 -7.82
N GLN A 8 -11.06 -3.59 -8.65
CA GLN A 8 -10.43 -4.86 -8.31
C GLN A 8 -9.32 -4.66 -7.29
N LYS A 9 -9.31 -5.50 -6.25
CA LYS A 9 -8.31 -5.46 -5.17
C LYS A 9 -6.84 -5.61 -5.63
N HIS A 10 -6.61 -6.11 -6.84
CA HIS A 10 -5.28 -6.37 -7.41
C HIS A 10 -5.09 -5.63 -8.74
N PHE A 11 -5.81 -4.53 -8.91
CA PHE A 11 -5.66 -3.66 -10.08
C PHE A 11 -4.22 -3.14 -10.18
N ARG A 12 -3.66 -3.16 -11.38
CA ARG A 12 -2.31 -2.66 -11.69
C ARG A 12 -2.42 -1.30 -12.37
N LEU A 13 -2.10 -0.26 -11.62
CA LEU A 13 -2.32 1.14 -12.01
C LEU A 13 -1.24 1.68 -12.97
N TYR A 14 -0.01 1.22 -12.82
CA TYR A 14 1.17 1.66 -13.59
C TYR A 14 1.13 1.21 -15.06
N ASP A 15 1.84 1.90 -15.95
CA ASP A 15 1.72 1.70 -17.40
C ASP A 15 2.62 0.56 -17.93
N GLU A 16 3.66 0.18 -17.18
CA GLU A 16 4.66 -0.87 -17.46
C GLU A 16 4.06 -2.26 -17.22
N LYS A 17 3.19 -2.72 -18.11
CA LYS A 17 2.46 -3.98 -17.91
C LYS A 17 3.30 -5.25 -18.08
N ASP A 18 4.51 -5.15 -18.60
CA ASP A 18 5.46 -6.25 -18.79
C ASP A 18 5.99 -6.80 -17.46
N ILE A 19 5.94 -6.00 -16.40
CA ILE A 19 6.34 -6.43 -15.05
C ILE A 19 5.19 -7.01 -14.22
N VAL A 20 3.98 -7.17 -14.78
CA VAL A 20 2.88 -7.80 -14.03
C VAL A 20 3.17 -9.30 -13.90
N PRO A 21 3.37 -9.83 -12.68
CA PRO A 21 3.94 -11.16 -12.52
C PRO A 21 2.95 -12.29 -12.78
N GLU A 22 1.65 -12.02 -12.69
CA GLU A 22 0.62 -13.04 -12.76
C GLU A 22 -0.47 -12.60 -13.76
N PRO A 23 -0.66 -13.34 -14.88
CA PRO A 23 -1.55 -12.94 -15.97
C PRO A 23 -2.99 -12.60 -15.56
N GLN A 24 -3.54 -13.21 -14.51
CA GLN A 24 -4.90 -12.88 -14.05
C GLN A 24 -5.05 -11.46 -13.48
N TYR A 25 -3.95 -10.76 -13.18
CA TYR A 25 -3.95 -9.35 -12.72
C TYR A 25 -3.59 -8.37 -13.82
N TYR A 26 -3.22 -8.87 -15.01
CA TYR A 26 -2.90 -8.05 -16.16
C TYR A 26 -4.12 -7.24 -16.61
N ASN A 27 -3.88 -6.00 -16.99
CA ASN A 27 -4.84 -5.14 -17.67
C ASN A 27 -4.09 -4.27 -18.69
N GLN A 28 -4.78 -3.83 -19.73
CA GLN A 28 -4.20 -3.02 -20.82
C GLN A 28 -4.42 -1.52 -20.63
N LEU A 29 -4.85 -1.09 -19.44
CA LEU A 29 -5.19 0.30 -19.22
C LEU A 29 -3.93 1.15 -19.07
N GLN A 30 -3.87 2.20 -19.86
CA GLN A 30 -2.92 3.30 -19.73
C GLN A 30 -3.66 4.54 -19.27
N LEU A 31 -3.18 5.16 -18.21
CA LEU A 31 -3.88 6.25 -17.53
C LEU A 31 -2.99 7.50 -17.49
N PRO A 32 -3.01 8.34 -18.53
CA PRO A 32 -2.08 9.47 -18.65
C PRO A 32 -2.30 10.53 -17.57
N ASP A 33 -3.52 10.62 -17.04
CA ASP A 33 -3.89 11.58 -16.02
C ASP A 33 -4.96 11.02 -15.06
N PHE A 34 -5.15 11.73 -13.95
CA PHE A 34 -6.11 11.36 -12.93
C PHE A 34 -7.56 11.43 -13.45
N ALA A 35 -7.86 12.35 -14.36
CA ALA A 35 -9.18 12.45 -14.98
C ALA A 35 -9.53 11.17 -15.78
N SER A 36 -8.55 10.58 -16.47
CA SER A 36 -8.68 9.31 -17.18
C SER A 36 -8.95 8.15 -16.23
N PHE A 37 -8.34 8.16 -15.04
CA PHE A 37 -8.69 7.22 -13.99
C PHE A 37 -10.12 7.40 -13.48
N GLU A 38 -10.56 8.64 -13.18
CA GLU A 38 -11.93 8.90 -12.68
C GLU A 38 -13.00 8.46 -13.70
N ARG A 39 -12.74 8.59 -15.00
CA ARG A 39 -13.65 8.13 -16.07
C ARG A 39 -13.94 6.63 -16.05
N LEU A 40 -13.09 5.82 -15.43
CA LEU A 40 -13.32 4.38 -15.26
C LEU A 40 -14.32 4.06 -14.13
N LEU A 41 -14.65 5.04 -13.29
CA LEU A 41 -15.50 4.86 -12.12
C LEU A 41 -16.95 5.18 -12.47
N LYS A 42 -17.86 4.25 -12.12
CA LYS A 42 -19.30 4.51 -12.23
C LYS A 42 -19.78 5.62 -11.29
N VAL A 43 -19.10 5.73 -10.15
CA VAL A 43 -19.34 6.75 -9.13
C VAL A 43 -17.99 7.31 -8.75
N VAL A 44 -17.78 8.61 -9.03
CA VAL A 44 -16.55 9.32 -8.69
C VAL A 44 -16.61 9.74 -7.22
N PRO A 45 -15.73 9.23 -6.36
CA PRO A 45 -15.70 9.64 -4.96
C PRO A 45 -15.15 11.05 -4.80
N ASN A 46 -15.55 11.70 -3.70
CA ASN A 46 -15.03 13.03 -3.33
C ASN A 46 -13.55 12.98 -2.94
N PHE A 47 -13.11 11.85 -2.37
CA PHE A 47 -11.74 11.64 -1.89
C PHE A 47 -11.28 10.20 -2.16
N TYR A 48 -9.98 10.04 -2.35
CA TYR A 48 -9.29 8.77 -2.52
C TYR A 48 -8.27 8.60 -1.41
N ILE A 49 -8.36 7.51 -0.68
CA ILE A 49 -7.41 7.19 0.39
C ILE A 49 -6.44 6.16 -0.17
N VAL A 50 -5.17 6.56 -0.27
CA VAL A 50 -4.08 5.69 -0.71
C VAL A 50 -3.29 5.29 0.53
N VAL A 51 -3.42 4.01 0.92
CA VAL A 51 -2.69 3.49 2.08
C VAL A 51 -1.37 2.91 1.61
N SER A 52 -0.26 3.52 2.01
CA SER A 52 1.08 3.00 1.75
C SER A 52 1.55 2.07 2.87
N LYS A 53 2.45 1.14 2.58
CA LYS A 53 3.07 0.27 3.59
C LYS A 53 4.58 0.41 3.43
N ASP A 54 5.32 0.28 4.53
CA ASP A 54 6.78 0.19 4.48
C ASP A 54 7.22 -0.80 3.38
N PRO A 55 8.13 -0.42 2.48
CA PRO A 55 8.42 -1.18 1.26
C PRO A 55 8.98 -2.58 1.55
N TYR A 56 9.79 -2.74 2.59
CA TYR A 56 10.33 -4.05 2.99
C TYR A 56 9.22 -4.92 3.56
N SER A 57 8.36 -4.33 4.40
CA SER A 57 7.21 -5.05 4.94
C SER A 57 6.19 -5.43 3.85
N TRP A 58 6.04 -4.60 2.82
CA TRP A 58 5.23 -4.86 1.64
C TRP A 58 5.81 -6.01 0.83
N LEU A 59 7.09 -5.94 0.48
CA LEU A 59 7.79 -6.93 -0.34
C LEU A 59 7.71 -8.32 0.29
N LEU A 60 8.06 -8.44 1.59
CA LEU A 60 7.94 -9.71 2.31
C LEU A 60 6.50 -10.28 2.25
N SER A 61 5.49 -9.42 2.35
CA SER A 61 4.09 -9.86 2.26
C SER A 61 3.72 -10.28 0.84
N TYR A 62 4.28 -9.61 -0.16
CA TYR A 62 4.04 -9.85 -1.57
C TYR A 62 4.69 -11.15 -2.02
N ASP A 63 5.96 -11.38 -1.67
CA ASP A 63 6.69 -12.63 -1.89
C ASP A 63 5.97 -13.84 -1.30
N ASN A 64 5.55 -13.73 -0.04
CA ASN A 64 4.83 -14.80 0.64
C ASN A 64 3.49 -15.11 -0.04
N TRP A 65 2.83 -14.09 -0.59
CA TRP A 65 1.60 -14.27 -1.35
C TRP A 65 1.86 -14.92 -2.71
N ALA A 66 2.87 -14.46 -3.44
CA ALA A 66 3.30 -15.04 -4.71
C ALA A 66 3.64 -16.53 -4.57
N LYS A 67 4.44 -16.88 -3.56
CA LYS A 67 4.78 -18.27 -3.22
C LYS A 67 3.53 -19.10 -2.89
N LYS A 68 2.64 -18.57 -2.05
CA LYS A 68 1.39 -19.26 -1.70
C LYS A 68 0.48 -19.51 -2.91
N CYS A 69 0.48 -18.60 -3.87
CA CYS A 69 -0.32 -18.69 -5.07
C CYS A 69 0.39 -19.40 -6.23
N ASN A 70 1.62 -19.90 -6.04
CA ASN A 70 2.44 -20.51 -7.08
C ASN A 70 2.55 -19.62 -8.33
N TRP A 71 2.82 -18.33 -8.15
CA TRP A 71 3.06 -17.43 -9.29
C TRP A 71 4.24 -17.90 -10.14
N PRO A 72 4.22 -17.61 -11.45
CA PRO A 72 5.32 -17.97 -12.33
C PRO A 72 6.59 -17.23 -11.93
N ALA A 73 7.74 -17.78 -12.34
CA ALA A 73 9.00 -17.07 -12.20
C ALA A 73 8.99 -15.81 -13.08
N VAL A 74 9.54 -14.71 -12.55
CA VAL A 74 9.67 -13.44 -13.25
C VAL A 74 11.13 -13.00 -13.26
N PHE A 75 11.50 -12.18 -14.24
CA PHE A 75 12.86 -11.67 -14.41
C PHE A 75 13.10 -10.33 -13.72
N HIS A 76 12.08 -9.76 -13.08
CA HIS A 76 12.17 -8.50 -12.37
C HIS A 76 12.03 -8.73 -10.87
N HIS A 77 12.54 -7.79 -10.09
CA HIS A 77 12.36 -7.78 -8.64
C HIS A 77 11.00 -7.12 -8.30
N TYR A 78 10.16 -7.74 -7.47
CA TYR A 78 8.80 -7.24 -7.19
C TYR A 78 8.75 -5.83 -6.59
N ILE A 79 9.85 -5.37 -5.97
CA ILE A 79 9.94 -3.98 -5.48
C ILE A 79 9.74 -2.94 -6.59
N LEU A 80 9.99 -3.29 -7.85
CA LEU A 80 9.74 -2.38 -8.98
C LEU A 80 8.24 -2.11 -9.14
N GLU A 81 7.37 -3.10 -8.89
CA GLU A 81 5.92 -2.87 -8.86
C GLU A 81 5.52 -1.90 -7.75
N TYR A 82 6.24 -1.88 -6.61
CA TYR A 82 5.99 -0.92 -5.54
C TYR A 82 6.27 0.51 -6.01
N ASN A 83 7.46 0.75 -6.61
CA ASN A 83 7.83 2.06 -7.12
C ASN A 83 6.78 2.56 -8.11
N LEU A 84 6.52 1.78 -9.16
CA LEU A 84 5.63 2.18 -10.25
C LEU A 84 4.18 2.39 -9.78
N PHE A 85 3.69 1.55 -8.86
CA PHE A 85 2.35 1.71 -8.32
C PHE A 85 2.19 3.02 -7.54
N TYR A 86 3.14 3.34 -6.66
CA TYR A 86 3.03 4.56 -5.86
C TYR A 86 3.45 5.82 -6.61
N GLU A 87 4.40 5.72 -7.54
CA GLU A 87 4.75 6.81 -8.46
C GLU A 87 3.50 7.28 -9.21
N LYS A 88 2.71 6.36 -9.77
CA LYS A 88 1.47 6.72 -10.47
C LYS A 88 0.45 7.43 -9.56
N TRP A 89 0.33 7.01 -8.31
CA TRP A 89 -0.52 7.71 -7.33
C TRP A 89 0.03 9.08 -6.94
N LEU A 90 1.36 9.21 -6.84
CA LEU A 90 2.02 10.48 -6.54
C LEU A 90 1.82 11.46 -7.69
N GLU A 91 1.98 11.03 -8.96
CA GLU A 91 1.65 11.80 -10.15
C GLU A 91 0.19 12.29 -10.10
N PHE A 92 -0.76 11.40 -9.82
CA PHE A 92 -2.16 11.79 -9.70
C PHE A 92 -2.41 12.80 -8.58
N SER A 93 -1.68 12.69 -7.47
CA SER A 93 -1.82 13.61 -6.34
C SER A 93 -1.32 15.02 -6.65
N GLN A 94 -0.40 15.17 -7.59
CA GLN A 94 0.02 16.48 -8.10
C GLN A 94 -1.08 17.15 -8.94
N GLN A 95 -2.00 16.36 -9.49
CA GLN A 95 -3.11 16.82 -10.33
C GLN A 95 -4.39 17.10 -9.54
N SER A 96 -4.50 16.58 -8.31
CA SER A 96 -5.74 16.62 -7.55
C SER A 96 -5.53 16.56 -6.04
N ASN A 97 -6.18 17.47 -5.32
CA ASN A 97 -6.23 17.47 -3.85
C ASN A 97 -7.17 16.40 -3.27
N LYS A 98 -7.88 15.64 -4.10
CA LYS A 98 -8.77 14.55 -3.66
C LYS A 98 -7.99 13.35 -3.09
N ILE A 99 -6.70 13.23 -3.40
CA ILE A 99 -5.88 12.08 -3.00
C ILE A 99 -5.23 12.35 -1.64
N ILE A 100 -5.42 11.42 -0.72
CA ILE A 100 -4.91 11.48 0.65
C ILE A 100 -4.08 10.23 0.90
N PHE A 101 -2.78 10.42 1.12
CA PHE A 101 -1.88 9.35 1.54
C PHE A 101 -1.95 9.12 3.04
N ILE A 102 -1.95 7.85 3.44
CA ILE A 102 -1.87 7.41 4.84
C ILE A 102 -0.87 6.27 4.92
N ARG A 103 0.10 6.34 5.83
CA ARG A 103 0.97 5.20 6.09
C ARG A 103 0.22 4.17 6.93
N TYR A 104 0.31 2.92 6.51
CA TYR A 104 -0.21 1.78 7.26
C TYR A 104 0.39 1.72 8.67
N PHE A 105 1.66 2.12 8.81
CA PHE A 105 2.33 2.20 10.10
C PHE A 105 1.61 3.17 11.07
N ASP A 106 1.22 4.35 10.60
CA ASP A 106 0.54 5.35 11.43
C ASP A 106 -0.82 4.84 11.90
N LEU A 107 -1.54 4.12 11.03
CA LEU A 107 -2.80 3.45 11.40
C LEU A 107 -2.58 2.38 12.49
N LEU A 108 -1.43 1.71 12.51
CA LEU A 108 -1.12 0.72 13.54
C LEU A 108 -0.68 1.36 14.86
N GLN A 109 -0.02 2.52 14.78
CA GLN A 109 0.53 3.22 15.94
C GLN A 109 -0.56 3.98 16.70
N ASP A 110 -1.35 4.80 15.99
CA ASP A 110 -2.46 5.56 16.56
C ASP A 110 -3.60 5.67 15.55
N THR A 111 -4.46 4.65 15.52
CA THR A 111 -5.64 4.63 14.63
C THR A 111 -6.55 5.83 14.88
N ASP A 112 -6.75 6.24 16.14
CA ASP A 112 -7.72 7.27 16.47
C ASP A 112 -7.28 8.65 16.01
N GLU A 113 -5.99 8.98 16.19
CA GLU A 113 -5.38 10.19 15.67
C GLU A 113 -5.49 10.26 14.15
N VAL A 114 -5.09 9.20 13.43
CA VAL A 114 -5.16 9.16 11.96
C VAL A 114 -6.61 9.31 11.47
N LEU A 115 -7.57 8.64 12.10
CA LEU A 115 -8.98 8.75 11.75
C LEU A 115 -9.56 10.14 12.08
N ASN A 116 -9.14 10.77 13.17
CA ASN A 116 -9.56 12.13 13.51
C ASN A 116 -9.01 13.14 12.49
N CYS A 117 -7.73 13.01 12.12
CA CYS A 117 -7.10 13.84 11.10
C CYS A 117 -7.80 13.70 9.75
N LEU A 118 -8.07 12.45 9.32
CA LEU A 118 -8.80 12.17 8.09
C LEU A 118 -10.21 12.78 8.14
N ALA A 119 -10.96 12.55 9.22
CA ALA A 119 -12.32 13.07 9.39
C ALA A 119 -12.35 14.60 9.28
N SER A 120 -11.41 15.29 9.95
CA SER A 120 -11.24 16.74 9.83
C SER A 120 -10.97 17.16 8.38
N LYS A 121 -9.99 16.50 7.72
CA LYS A 121 -9.58 16.83 6.34
C LYS A 121 -10.71 16.67 5.31
N VAL A 122 -11.58 15.67 5.49
CA VAL A 122 -12.68 15.40 4.56
C VAL A 122 -14.04 15.96 5.02
N GLY A 123 -14.07 16.73 6.12
CA GLY A 123 -15.30 17.31 6.66
C GLY A 123 -16.31 16.29 7.20
N LEU A 124 -15.84 15.09 7.58
CA LEU A 124 -16.68 14.05 8.18
C LEU A 124 -16.69 14.17 9.71
N LYS A 125 -17.80 13.76 10.32
CA LYS A 125 -17.93 13.63 11.78
C LYS A 125 -17.94 12.16 12.14
N LYS A 126 -17.16 11.78 13.16
CA LYS A 126 -17.27 10.43 13.75
C LYS A 126 -18.72 10.27 14.23
N ARG A 127 -19.38 9.20 13.78
CA ARG A 127 -20.67 8.82 14.34
C ARG A 127 -20.42 8.45 15.79
N VAL A 128 -21.13 9.06 16.73
CA VAL A 128 -21.07 8.69 18.15
C VAL A 128 -21.68 7.29 18.30
N LEU A 129 -20.87 6.27 18.06
CA LEU A 129 -21.18 4.89 18.40
C LEU A 129 -20.72 4.68 19.85
N SER A 130 -21.51 3.91 20.60
CA SER A 130 -21.37 3.62 22.04
C SER A 130 -19.92 3.61 22.58
N PRO A 131 -19.65 4.16 23.78
CA PRO A 131 -18.32 4.25 24.40
C PRO A 131 -17.63 2.90 24.69
N PHE A 132 -18.25 1.78 24.32
CA PHE A 132 -17.72 0.43 24.50
C PHE A 132 -16.78 -0.07 23.39
N MET A 133 -16.50 0.73 22.36
CA MET A 133 -15.47 0.40 21.35
C MET A 133 -14.17 1.17 21.62
N SER A 134 -13.55 0.96 22.78
CA SER A 134 -12.13 1.29 22.94
C SER A 134 -11.30 0.22 22.23
N SER A 135 -10.95 0.46 20.97
CA SER A 135 -10.19 -0.51 20.19
C SER A 135 -8.69 -0.26 20.30
N ALA A 136 -8.08 -0.72 21.40
CA ALA A 136 -6.74 -1.29 21.20
C ALA A 136 -6.88 -2.31 20.05
N ILE A 137 -6.07 -2.19 18.98
CA ILE A 137 -6.13 -3.02 17.77
C ILE A 137 -5.70 -4.46 18.10
N SER A 138 -6.42 -5.11 19.01
CA SER A 138 -6.18 -6.50 19.39
C SER A 138 -6.76 -7.44 18.33
N GLN A 139 -7.84 -7.01 17.66
CA GLN A 139 -8.50 -7.74 16.58
C GLN A 139 -9.13 -6.78 15.56
N VAL A 140 -8.94 -7.07 14.27
CA VAL A 140 -9.63 -6.37 13.18
C VAL A 140 -10.81 -7.25 12.74
N PRO A 141 -12.07 -6.79 12.78
CA PRO A 141 -13.25 -7.62 12.51
C PRO A 141 -13.24 -8.36 11.17
N LYS A 142 -12.53 -7.82 10.17
CA LYS A 142 -12.38 -8.42 8.83
C LYS A 142 -11.05 -9.15 8.62
N SER A 143 -10.21 -9.22 9.65
CA SER A 143 -8.96 -9.97 9.65
C SER A 143 -8.77 -10.64 11.01
N THR A 144 -9.48 -11.74 11.22
CA THR A 144 -9.40 -12.59 12.43
C THR A 144 -8.00 -13.10 12.73
N ARG A 145 -7.09 -13.06 11.74
CA ARG A 145 -5.67 -13.42 11.88
C ARG A 145 -4.78 -12.26 12.36
N PHE A 146 -5.31 -11.04 12.42
CA PHE A 146 -4.56 -9.90 12.95
C PHE A 146 -4.60 -9.97 14.48
N SER A 147 -3.45 -10.24 15.09
CA SER A 147 -3.27 -10.43 16.52
C SER A 147 -2.25 -9.42 17.07
N ASN A 148 -2.17 -9.30 18.40
CA ASN A 148 -1.13 -8.52 19.07
C ASN A 148 0.30 -8.93 18.65
N ALA A 149 0.52 -10.20 18.32
CA ALA A 149 1.81 -10.66 17.81
C ALA A 149 2.10 -10.08 16.42
N ARG A 150 1.08 -10.01 15.54
CA ARG A 150 1.19 -9.39 14.20
C ARG A 150 1.34 -7.88 14.28
N LEU A 151 0.63 -7.22 15.20
CA LEU A 151 0.81 -5.80 15.49
C LEU A 151 2.26 -5.50 15.91
N ASN A 152 2.77 -6.24 16.90
CA ASN A 152 4.16 -6.13 17.36
C ASN A 152 5.20 -6.46 16.28
N PHE A 153 4.87 -7.36 15.34
CA PHE A 153 5.74 -7.69 14.22
C PHE A 153 5.98 -6.46 13.32
N TYR A 154 4.94 -5.65 13.09
CA TYR A 154 5.07 -4.43 12.29
C TYR A 154 5.62 -3.25 13.10
N LEU A 155 5.08 -2.97 14.30
CA LEU A 155 5.51 -1.82 15.12
C LEU A 155 6.98 -1.90 15.55
N LYS A 156 7.52 -3.11 15.72
CA LYS A 156 8.94 -3.34 16.08
C LYS A 156 9.79 -3.73 14.87
N GLU A 157 9.30 -3.51 13.66
CA GLU A 157 9.99 -3.77 12.38
C GLU A 157 10.62 -5.17 12.27
N LYS A 158 10.00 -6.19 12.89
CA LYS A 158 10.56 -7.55 12.96
C LYS A 158 10.68 -8.21 11.58
N TYR A 159 9.97 -7.71 10.57
CA TYR A 159 10.10 -8.15 9.18
C TYR A 159 11.50 -7.93 8.61
N LEU A 160 12.27 -6.96 9.10
CA LEU A 160 13.64 -6.72 8.65
C LEU A 160 14.56 -7.90 8.95
N LYS A 161 14.24 -8.73 9.95
CA LYS A 161 14.99 -9.96 10.27
C LYS A 161 14.85 -11.05 9.21
N SER A 162 13.94 -10.89 8.26
CA SER A 162 13.78 -11.81 7.13
C SER A 162 14.72 -11.51 5.97
N TYR A 163 15.50 -10.43 6.04
CA TYR A 163 16.47 -10.05 5.02
C TYR A 163 17.89 -10.25 5.55
N ASN A 164 18.74 -10.84 4.72
CA ASN A 164 20.18 -10.73 4.90
C ASN A 164 20.71 -9.40 4.34
N LYS A 165 21.99 -9.09 4.59
CA LYS A 165 22.60 -7.81 4.18
C LYS A 165 22.57 -7.60 2.66
N HIS A 166 22.80 -8.66 1.88
CA HIS A 166 22.79 -8.59 0.42
C HIS A 166 21.38 -8.32 -0.10
N GLU A 167 20.38 -9.08 0.36
CA GLU A 167 18.97 -8.89 -0.02
C GLU A 167 18.48 -7.49 0.32
N LEU A 168 18.84 -6.96 1.51
CA LEU A 168 18.45 -5.61 1.88
C LEU A 168 19.11 -4.55 0.99
N GLN A 169 20.39 -4.76 0.63
CA GLN A 169 21.10 -3.86 -0.29
C GLN A 169 20.47 -3.88 -1.69
N GLU A 170 20.15 -5.06 -2.22
CA GLU A 170 19.49 -5.21 -3.52
C GLU A 170 18.13 -4.47 -3.54
N VAL A 171 17.33 -4.62 -2.48
CA VAL A 171 16.08 -3.86 -2.34
C VAL A 171 16.34 -2.36 -2.28
N ASN A 172 17.37 -1.91 -1.54
CA ASN A 172 17.73 -0.50 -1.44
C ASN A 172 18.19 0.10 -2.77
N ASP A 173 18.92 -0.66 -3.57
CA ASP A 173 19.44 -0.20 -4.86
C ASP A 173 18.30 -0.02 -5.88
N LEU A 174 17.25 -0.83 -5.76
CA LEU A 174 16.07 -0.79 -6.64
C LEU A 174 14.95 0.14 -6.14
N LEU A 175 14.92 0.47 -4.85
CA LEU A 175 13.91 1.39 -4.31
C LEU A 175 14.13 2.82 -4.78
N ASP A 176 13.09 3.40 -5.36
CA ASP A 176 13.10 4.81 -5.76
C ASP A 176 13.14 5.70 -4.50
N PRO A 177 14.21 6.51 -4.32
CA PRO A 177 14.35 7.36 -3.14
C PRO A 177 13.28 8.45 -3.05
N THR A 178 12.79 8.95 -4.19
CA THR A 178 11.73 9.97 -4.28
C THR A 178 10.41 9.38 -3.79
N VAL A 179 10.04 8.19 -4.28
CA VAL A 179 8.81 7.49 -3.86
C VAL A 179 8.86 7.20 -2.36
N VAL A 180 9.97 6.63 -1.87
CA VAL A 180 10.15 6.30 -0.45
C VAL A 180 10.02 7.55 0.43
N SER A 181 10.70 8.63 0.06
CA SER A 181 10.68 9.88 0.82
C SER A 181 9.30 10.55 0.82
N LEU A 182 8.64 10.65 -0.34
CA LEU A 182 7.31 11.27 -0.46
C LEU A 182 6.22 10.49 0.30
N LEU A 183 6.38 9.18 0.45
CA LEU A 183 5.50 8.35 1.26
C LEU A 183 5.83 8.38 2.76
N GLY A 184 6.87 9.10 3.18
CA GLY A 184 7.29 9.23 4.58
C GLY A 184 7.99 7.97 5.11
N TYR A 185 8.75 7.28 4.26
CA TYR A 185 9.60 6.15 4.65
C TYR A 185 11.07 6.49 4.45
N GLU A 186 11.94 5.62 4.97
CA GLU A 186 13.39 5.73 4.85
C GLU A 186 13.98 4.38 4.43
N LYS A 187 15.10 4.41 3.69
CA LYS A 187 15.83 3.18 3.38
C LYS A 187 16.43 2.60 4.66
N LYS A 188 16.30 1.29 4.83
CA LYS A 188 16.73 0.56 6.03
C LYS A 188 18.14 0.01 5.85
N THR A 189 18.90 -0.03 6.95
CA THR A 189 20.23 -0.64 7.02
C THR A 189 20.24 -1.67 8.15
N ILE A 190 20.91 -2.81 7.95
CA ILE A 190 21.17 -3.74 9.06
C ILE A 190 22.28 -3.13 9.91
N ALA A 191 21.99 -2.87 11.18
CA ALA A 191 23.04 -2.55 12.16
C ALA A 191 23.98 -3.76 12.26
N GLY A 192 25.28 -3.52 12.04
CA GLY A 192 26.33 -4.54 12.06
C GLY A 192 26.53 -5.18 13.42
#